data_AF-U3K8K0-F1
#
_entry.id   AF-U3K8K0-F1
#
_cell.length_a   1.000
_cell.length_b   1.000
_cell.length_c   1.000
_cell.angle_alpha   90.00
_cell.angle_beta   90.00
_cell.angle_gamma   90.00
#
_symmetry.space_group_name_H-M   'P 1'
#
loop_
_entity.id
_entity.type
_entity.pdbx_description
1 polymer ?
#
loop_
_entity_poly.entity_id
_entity_poly.type
_entity_poly.pdbx_seq_one_letter_code
_entity_poly.pdbx_strand_id
1 'polypeptide(L)'
;MTLSNACVALSQRWVQAKESDLGSFSSADLKEMSSHQLIEFLALLLLEAPLPLSHVQRMQEVYDFNAINNSEIRFRWLRLCIRSKWEAAIPLALKMATDQGRMKFTRPLFRDLYSFDKSRDLAVKTFLEHRASMHPVTSMLVGKDLKQDQ
;
A
#
# COMPACT_ATOMS: atom_id res chain seq x y z
N MET A 1 15.18 -0.29 25.05
CA MET A 1 13.89 -0.47 24.35
C MET A 1 14.21 -0.81 22.91
N THR A 2 13.79 -1.97 22.43
CA THR A 2 14.08 -2.42 21.05
C THR A 2 13.31 -1.55 20.05
N LEU A 3 13.94 -1.23 18.92
CA LEU A 3 13.37 -0.42 17.82
C LEU A 3 11.98 -0.91 17.36
N SER A 4 11.66 -2.18 17.59
CA SER A 4 10.41 -2.85 17.19
C SER A 4 9.20 -2.55 18.11
N ASN A 5 9.40 -2.27 19.40
CA ASN A 5 8.28 -2.15 20.36
C ASN A 5 7.32 -1.00 20.01
N ALA A 6 7.84 0.14 19.56
CA ALA A 6 7.03 1.28 19.15
C ALA A 6 6.18 0.97 17.91
N CYS A 7 6.74 0.25 16.93
CA CYS A 7 6.03 -0.16 15.72
C CYS A 7 4.89 -1.12 16.05
N VAL A 8 5.15 -2.12 16.89
CA VAL A 8 4.14 -3.09 17.33
C VAL A 8 3.03 -2.39 18.12
N ALA A 9 3.39 -1.52 19.08
CA ALA A 9 2.42 -0.80 19.88
C ALA A 9 1.49 0.09 19.03
N LEU A 10 2.05 0.86 18.09
CA LEU A 10 1.23 1.72 17.23
C LEU A 10 0.39 0.89 16.24
N SER A 11 0.95 -0.19 15.68
CA SER A 11 0.20 -1.11 14.81
C SER A 11 -1.01 -1.68 15.53
N GLN A 12 -0.83 -2.18 16.76
CA GLN A 12 -1.92 -2.74 17.55
C GLN A 12 -2.96 -1.69 17.94
N ARG A 13 -2.54 -0.44 18.26
CA ARG A 13 -3.47 0.66 18.47
C ARG A 13 -4.38 0.89 17.26
N TRP A 14 -3.83 0.87 16.04
CA TRP A 14 -4.62 1.05 14.82
C TRP A 14 -5.51 -0.15 14.49
N VAL A 15 -5.07 -1.37 14.76
CA VAL A 15 -5.84 -2.60 14.50
C VAL A 15 -7.02 -2.73 15.47
N GLN A 16 -6.85 -2.31 16.71
CA GLN A 16 -7.85 -2.43 17.78
C GLN A 16 -8.78 -1.22 17.87
N ALA A 17 -8.46 -0.12 17.19
CA ALA A 17 -9.25 1.10 17.22
C ALA A 17 -10.67 0.87 16.66
N LYS A 18 -11.63 1.51 17.29
CA LYS A 18 -12.98 1.73 16.75
C LYS A 18 -13.06 3.11 16.14
N GLU A 19 -14.15 3.40 15.43
CA GLU A 19 -14.36 4.73 14.83
C GLU A 19 -14.31 5.87 15.85
N SER A 20 -14.78 5.64 17.08
CA SER A 20 -14.69 6.60 18.18
C SER A 20 -13.26 6.95 18.60
N ASP A 21 -12.32 6.04 18.37
CA ASP A 21 -10.93 6.17 18.84
C ASP A 21 -10.05 6.90 17.82
N LEU A 22 -10.54 7.07 16.58
CA LEU A 22 -9.81 7.68 15.47
C LEU A 22 -9.37 9.13 15.73
N GLY A 23 -10.10 9.84 16.59
CA GLY A 23 -9.75 11.19 17.02
C GLY A 23 -8.49 11.26 17.90
N SER A 24 -8.05 10.13 18.48
CA SER A 24 -6.88 10.07 19.35
C SER A 24 -5.54 10.03 18.60
N PHE A 25 -5.55 9.73 17.31
CA PHE A 25 -4.34 9.69 16.48
C PHE A 25 -3.95 11.07 15.98
N SER A 26 -2.65 11.33 15.92
CA SER A 26 -2.09 12.61 15.44
C SER A 26 -0.66 12.42 14.93
N SER A 27 -0.15 13.37 14.16
CA SER A 27 1.23 13.34 13.63
C SER A 27 2.31 13.10 14.69
N ALA A 28 2.03 13.40 15.97
CA ALA A 28 2.93 13.11 17.09
C ALA A 28 3.25 11.61 17.26
N ASP A 29 2.35 10.70 16.85
CA ASP A 29 2.58 9.25 16.94
C ASP A 29 3.81 8.79 16.14
N LEU A 30 4.18 9.52 15.07
CA LEU A 30 5.29 9.18 14.18
C LEU A 30 6.55 10.02 14.41
N LYS A 31 6.49 11.03 15.27
CA LYS A 31 7.54 12.06 15.40
C LYS A 31 8.92 11.48 15.68
N GLU A 32 8.98 10.46 16.52
CA GLU A 32 10.23 9.80 16.93
C GLU A 32 10.52 8.52 16.13
N MET A 33 9.72 8.20 15.11
CA MET A 33 9.91 7.01 14.29
C MET A 33 10.85 7.29 13.12
N SER A 34 11.92 6.50 13.03
CA SER A 34 12.79 6.47 11.84
C SER A 34 12.07 5.88 10.62
N SER A 35 12.59 6.10 9.42
CA SER A 35 12.03 5.49 8.20
C SER A 35 11.98 3.96 8.26
N HIS A 36 12.96 3.31 8.90
CA HIS A 36 12.97 1.85 9.09
C HIS A 36 11.82 1.40 9.99
N GLN A 37 11.52 2.17 11.04
CA GLN A 37 10.39 1.89 11.93
C GLN A 37 9.05 2.14 11.25
N LEU A 38 8.93 3.15 10.39
CA LEU A 38 7.73 3.38 9.58
C LEU A 38 7.50 2.23 8.58
N ILE A 39 8.57 1.75 7.94
CA ILE A 39 8.52 0.57 7.06
C ILE A 39 8.00 -0.65 7.83
N GLU A 40 8.52 -0.88 9.04
CA GLU A 40 8.10 -1.99 9.90
C GLU A 40 6.66 -1.83 10.37
N PHE A 41 6.27 -0.64 10.83
CA PHE A 41 4.89 -0.32 11.23
C PHE A 41 3.88 -0.64 10.13
N LEU A 42 4.12 -0.15 8.90
CA LEU A 42 3.24 -0.44 7.76
C LEU A 42 3.30 -1.93 7.34
N ALA A 43 4.45 -2.59 7.55
CA ALA A 43 4.56 -4.03 7.30
C ALA A 43 3.70 -4.84 8.27
N LEU A 44 3.70 -4.48 9.56
CA LEU A 44 2.88 -5.11 10.59
C LEU A 44 1.38 -4.94 10.28
N LEU A 45 0.94 -3.73 9.90
CA LEU A 45 -0.45 -3.50 9.48
C LEU A 45 -0.87 -4.33 8.26
N LEU A 46 0.06 -4.60 7.34
CA LEU A 46 -0.20 -5.47 6.19
C LEU A 46 -0.29 -6.97 6.56
N LEU A 47 0.18 -7.40 7.72
CA LEU A 47 -0.01 -8.79 8.17
C LEU A 47 -1.42 -9.05 8.70
N GLU A 48 -2.13 -7.98 9.07
CA GLU A 48 -3.46 -8.05 9.65
C GLU A 48 -4.56 -8.16 8.57
N ALA A 49 -5.78 -8.41 9.02
CA ALA A 49 -6.97 -8.28 8.18
C ALA A 49 -7.06 -6.84 7.61
N PRO A 50 -7.62 -6.64 6.39
CA PRO A 50 -7.76 -5.30 5.84
C PRO A 50 -8.44 -4.34 6.81
N LEU A 51 -7.77 -3.23 7.12
CA LEU A 51 -8.33 -2.21 8.00
C LEU A 51 -9.58 -1.58 7.37
N PRO A 52 -10.53 -1.08 8.19
CA PRO A 52 -11.66 -0.31 7.68
C PRO A 52 -11.21 0.90 6.86
N LEU A 53 -12.00 1.27 5.85
CA LEU A 53 -11.72 2.43 5.00
C LEU A 53 -11.51 3.72 5.82
N SER A 54 -12.34 3.93 6.85
CA SER A 54 -12.24 5.07 7.77
C SER A 54 -10.89 5.17 8.47
N HIS A 55 -10.24 4.04 8.77
CA HIS A 55 -8.93 4.02 9.43
C HIS A 55 -7.82 4.48 8.49
N VAL A 56 -7.81 3.97 7.26
CA VAL A 56 -6.80 4.38 6.26
C VAL A 56 -7.00 5.84 5.87
N GLN A 57 -8.23 6.31 5.72
CA GLN A 57 -8.50 7.73 5.49
C GLN A 57 -7.97 8.58 6.65
N ARG A 58 -8.23 8.17 7.89
CA ARG A 58 -7.69 8.86 9.06
C ARG A 58 -6.16 8.86 9.09
N MET A 59 -5.52 7.72 8.79
CA MET A 59 -4.05 7.64 8.69
C MET A 59 -3.51 8.65 7.67
N GLN A 60 -4.16 8.79 6.51
CA GLN A 60 -3.76 9.83 5.55
C GLN A 60 -3.90 11.22 6.16
N GLU A 61 -5.02 11.54 6.81
CA GLU A 61 -5.25 12.86 7.41
C GLU A 61 -4.19 13.24 8.45
N VAL A 62 -3.79 12.28 9.30
CA VAL A 62 -2.90 12.59 10.43
C VAL A 62 -1.42 12.38 10.14
N TYR A 63 -1.07 11.53 9.16
CA TYR A 63 0.31 11.16 8.86
C TYR A 63 0.80 11.55 7.47
N ASP A 64 -0.11 11.94 6.56
CA ASP A 64 0.19 12.35 5.20
C ASP A 64 1.12 11.39 4.43
N PHE A 65 0.85 10.09 4.52
CA PHE A 65 1.69 9.06 3.89
C PHE A 65 1.76 9.18 2.35
N ASN A 66 0.77 9.79 1.70
CA ASN A 66 0.80 10.06 0.26
C ASN A 66 1.95 10.98 -0.16
N ALA A 67 2.41 11.89 0.72
CA ALA A 67 3.52 12.80 0.46
C ALA A 67 4.91 12.14 0.61
N ILE A 68 4.99 10.92 1.13
CA ILE A 68 6.27 10.23 1.33
C ILE A 68 6.80 9.66 0.01
N ASN A 69 8.02 10.08 -0.35
CA ASN A 69 8.72 9.64 -1.56
C ASN A 69 9.54 8.35 -1.38
N ASN A 70 9.78 7.91 -0.14
CA ASN A 70 10.50 6.67 0.12
C ASN A 70 9.70 5.47 -0.43
N SER A 71 10.25 4.77 -1.43
CA SER A 71 9.56 3.70 -2.13
C SER A 71 9.15 2.52 -1.23
N GLU A 72 9.91 2.20 -0.18
CA GLU A 72 9.55 1.10 0.72
C GLU A 72 8.33 1.44 1.61
N ILE A 73 8.23 2.71 2.03
CA ILE A 73 7.09 3.22 2.79
C ILE A 73 5.88 3.36 1.86
N ARG A 74 6.06 4.08 0.75
CA ARG A 74 5.00 4.34 -0.24
C ARG A 74 4.39 3.04 -0.76
N PHE A 75 5.21 2.03 -1.06
CA PHE A 75 4.74 0.72 -1.49
C PHE A 75 3.77 0.09 -0.47
N ARG A 76 4.18 0.00 0.80
CA ARG A 76 3.37 -0.63 1.84
C ARG A 76 2.09 0.15 2.11
N TRP A 77 2.21 1.47 2.15
CA TRP A 77 1.08 2.36 2.29
C TRP A 77 0.03 2.17 1.19
N LEU A 78 0.44 2.18 -0.07
CA LEU A 78 -0.49 2.00 -1.19
C LEU A 78 -1.13 0.61 -1.19
N ARG A 79 -0.38 -0.44 -0.85
CA ARG A 79 -0.96 -1.79 -0.66
C ARG A 79 -2.02 -1.80 0.44
N LEU A 80 -1.76 -1.15 1.56
CA LEU A 80 -2.72 -1.04 2.66
C LEU A 80 -4.00 -0.34 2.19
N CYS A 81 -3.85 0.77 1.47
CA CYS A 81 -4.97 1.52 0.91
C CYS A 81 -5.84 0.71 -0.06
N ILE A 82 -5.21 0.01 -1.00
CA ILE A 82 -5.92 -0.80 -2.00
C ILE A 82 -6.62 -1.99 -1.33
N ARG A 83 -5.97 -2.66 -0.38
CA ARG A 83 -6.59 -3.76 0.39
C ARG A 83 -7.77 -3.29 1.22
N SER A 84 -7.73 -2.07 1.73
CA SER A 84 -8.84 -1.40 2.43
C SER A 84 -9.88 -0.77 1.48
N LYS A 85 -9.79 -1.04 0.18
CA LYS A 85 -10.74 -0.59 -0.86
C LYS A 85 -10.86 0.93 -0.99
N TRP A 86 -9.76 1.66 -0.78
CA TRP A 86 -9.76 3.11 -0.93
C TRP A 86 -9.54 3.52 -2.39
N GLU A 87 -10.62 3.94 -3.07
CA GLU A 87 -10.59 4.26 -4.50
C GLU A 87 -9.63 5.40 -4.87
N ALA A 88 -9.46 6.40 -3.99
CA ALA A 88 -8.54 7.53 -4.25
C ALA A 88 -7.06 7.10 -4.35
N ALA A 89 -6.71 5.92 -3.82
CA ALA A 89 -5.35 5.38 -3.91
C ALA A 89 -5.08 4.62 -5.23
N ILE A 90 -6.12 4.28 -6.01
CA ILE A 90 -5.99 3.58 -7.30
C ILE A 90 -4.99 4.27 -8.25
N PRO A 91 -5.13 5.56 -8.58
CA PRO A 91 -4.18 6.23 -9.48
C PRO A 91 -2.75 6.27 -8.92
N LEU A 92 -2.60 6.38 -7.59
CA LEU A 92 -1.29 6.41 -6.95
C LEU A 92 -0.59 5.06 -7.01
N ALA A 93 -1.34 3.97 -6.81
CA ALA A 93 -0.86 2.59 -6.88
C ALA A 93 -0.50 2.19 -8.30
N LEU A 94 -1.34 2.53 -9.30
CA LEU A 94 -1.04 2.29 -10.71
C LEU A 94 0.22 3.02 -11.14
N LYS A 95 0.32 4.32 -10.83
CA LYS A 95 1.50 5.12 -11.11
C LYS A 95 2.77 4.50 -10.53
N MET A 96 2.73 4.06 -9.27
CA MET A 96 3.90 3.39 -8.66
C MET A 96 4.21 2.03 -9.32
N ALA A 97 3.19 1.28 -9.75
CA ALA A 97 3.37 0.00 -10.42
C ALA A 97 4.03 0.14 -11.81
N THR A 98 3.81 1.27 -12.49
CA THR A 98 4.32 1.54 -13.85
C THR A 98 5.58 2.40 -13.90
N ASP A 99 5.79 3.32 -12.95
CA ASP A 99 6.92 4.27 -12.94
C ASP A 99 8.27 3.58 -12.69
N GLN A 100 8.27 2.36 -12.14
CA GLN A 100 9.48 1.60 -11.85
C GLN A 100 9.29 0.11 -12.18
N GLY A 101 10.40 -0.57 -12.51
CA GLY A 101 10.39 -1.97 -12.94
C GLY A 101 10.72 -3.01 -11.86
N ARG A 102 10.87 -2.61 -10.59
CA ARG A 102 11.29 -3.53 -9.52
C ARG A 102 10.11 -4.43 -9.15
N MET A 103 10.21 -5.71 -9.52
CA MET A 103 9.16 -6.72 -9.30
C MET A 103 8.68 -6.82 -7.84
N LYS A 104 9.54 -6.49 -6.86
CA LYS A 104 9.18 -6.40 -5.43
C LYS A 104 7.98 -5.47 -5.19
N PHE A 105 7.85 -4.41 -5.98
CA PHE A 105 6.76 -3.44 -5.86
C PHE A 105 5.68 -3.66 -6.93
N THR A 106 6.11 -3.82 -8.19
CA THR A 106 5.20 -3.90 -9.34
C THR A 106 4.21 -5.06 -9.23
N ARG A 107 4.68 -6.28 -8.96
CA ARG A 107 3.79 -7.46 -8.95
C ARG A 107 2.76 -7.40 -7.82
N PRO A 108 3.13 -7.13 -6.55
CA PRO A 108 2.13 -7.07 -5.49
C PRO A 108 1.12 -5.93 -5.69
N LEU A 109 1.52 -4.77 -6.23
CA LEU A 109 0.58 -3.69 -6.53
C LEU A 109 -0.43 -4.08 -7.61
N PHE A 110 0.02 -4.67 -8.72
CA PHE A 110 -0.90 -5.15 -9.77
C PHE A 110 -1.87 -6.21 -9.24
N ARG A 111 -1.41 -7.13 -8.38
CA ARG A 111 -2.28 -8.14 -7.76
C ARG A 111 -3.35 -7.53 -6.85
N ASP A 112 -2.95 -6.60 -5.98
CA ASP A 112 -3.89 -5.95 -5.07
C ASP A 112 -4.93 -5.14 -5.87
N LEU A 113 -4.49 -4.40 -6.90
CA LEU A 113 -5.35 -3.65 -7.81
C LEU A 113 -6.31 -4.55 -8.61
N TYR A 114 -5.85 -5.72 -9.05
CA TYR A 114 -6.69 -6.69 -9.77
C TYR A 114 -7.73 -7.36 -8.86
N SER A 115 -7.37 -7.55 -7.59
CA SER A 115 -8.25 -8.15 -6.57
C SER A 115 -9.35 -7.18 -6.12
N PHE A 116 -9.15 -5.87 -6.28
CA PHE A 116 -10.15 -4.86 -5.99
C PHE A 116 -11.04 -4.60 -7.22
N ASP A 117 -12.33 -4.93 -7.12
CA ASP A 117 -13.27 -4.86 -8.26
C ASP A 117 -13.30 -3.49 -8.95
N LYS A 118 -13.16 -2.39 -8.20
CA LYS A 118 -13.17 -1.02 -8.74
C LYS A 118 -11.94 -0.67 -9.58
N SER A 119 -10.83 -1.37 -9.39
CA SER A 119 -9.59 -1.13 -10.14
C SER A 119 -9.21 -2.26 -11.08
N ARG A 120 -9.93 -3.38 -11.09
CA ARG A 120 -9.55 -4.58 -11.86
C ARG A 120 -9.34 -4.29 -13.35
N ASP A 121 -10.34 -3.71 -14.00
CA ASP A 121 -10.30 -3.45 -15.44
C ASP A 121 -9.23 -2.41 -15.78
N LEU A 122 -9.07 -1.40 -14.92
CA LEU A 122 -8.03 -0.39 -15.08
C LEU A 122 -6.63 -0.99 -14.92
N ALA A 123 -6.43 -1.91 -13.97
CA ALA A 123 -5.16 -2.61 -13.78
C ALA A 123 -4.78 -3.45 -15.00
N VAL A 124 -5.74 -4.17 -15.57
CA VAL A 124 -5.53 -4.94 -16.82
C VAL A 124 -5.19 -4.01 -17.97
N LYS A 125 -5.99 -2.95 -18.17
CA LYS A 125 -5.76 -1.97 -19.24
C LYS A 125 -4.37 -1.34 -19.14
N THR A 126 -4.01 -0.81 -17.97
CA THR A 126 -2.70 -0.20 -17.73
C THR A 126 -1.56 -1.19 -17.92
N PHE A 127 -1.71 -2.45 -17.49
CA PHE A 127 -0.70 -3.47 -17.76
C PHE A 127 -0.49 -3.67 -19.27
N LEU A 128 -1.56 -3.83 -20.05
CA LEU A 128 -1.48 -4.05 -21.49
C LEU A 128 -0.83 -2.87 -22.23
N GLU A 129 -1.16 -1.64 -21.85
CA GLU A 129 -0.55 -0.41 -22.40
C GLU A 129 0.97 -0.36 -22.18
N HIS A 130 1.44 -0.81 -21.02
CA HIS A 130 2.86 -0.78 -20.67
C HIS A 130 3.61 -2.08 -21.02
N ARG A 131 2.89 -3.17 -21.35
CA ARG A 131 3.42 -4.54 -21.44
C ARG A 131 4.64 -4.66 -22.34
N ALA A 132 4.62 -4.00 -23.49
CA ALA A 132 5.70 -4.03 -24.48
C ALA A 132 6.99 -3.31 -24.02
N SER A 133 6.85 -2.36 -23.08
CA SER A 133 7.98 -1.59 -22.52
C SER A 133 8.57 -2.22 -21.25
N MET A 134 7.86 -3.19 -20.64
CA MET A 134 8.33 -3.86 -19.43
C MET A 134 9.45 -4.87 -19.74
N HIS A 135 10.35 -5.06 -18.78
CA HIS A 135 11.31 -6.17 -18.84
C HIS A 135 10.58 -7.51 -19.07
N PRO A 136 11.04 -8.40 -19.98
CA PRO A 136 10.30 -9.59 -20.40
C PRO A 136 9.82 -10.48 -19.25
N VAL A 137 10.68 -10.67 -18.24
CA VAL A 137 10.33 -11.47 -17.04
C VAL A 137 9.23 -10.79 -16.21
N THR A 138 9.29 -9.47 -16.05
CA THR A 138 8.26 -8.71 -15.32
C THR A 138 6.92 -8.79 -16.05
N SER A 139 6.94 -8.56 -17.37
CA SER A 139 5.77 -8.65 -18.24
C SER A 139 5.10 -10.02 -18.16
N MET A 140 5.87 -11.10 -18.29
CA MET A 140 5.38 -12.47 -18.18
C MET A 140 4.74 -12.76 -16.82
N LEU A 141 5.39 -12.38 -15.72
CA LEU A 141 4.93 -12.69 -14.37
C LEU A 141 3.71 -11.85 -13.96
N VAL A 142 3.66 -10.57 -14.35
CA VAL A 142 2.47 -9.73 -14.14
C VAL A 142 1.32 -10.22 -15.01
N GLY A 143 1.57 -10.60 -16.27
CA GLY A 143 0.56 -11.17 -17.16
C GLY A 143 -0.11 -12.40 -16.52
N LYS A 144 0.68 -13.33 -15.99
CA LYS A 144 0.16 -14.48 -15.23
C LYS A 144 -0.66 -14.07 -14.01
N ASP A 145 -0.16 -13.12 -13.23
CA ASP A 145 -0.86 -12.63 -12.03
C ASP A 145 -2.22 -11.98 -12.38
N LEU A 146 -2.35 -11.40 -13.58
CA LEU A 146 -3.56 -10.74 -14.10
C LEU A 146 -4.41 -11.63 -15.03
N LYS A 147 -4.03 -12.90 -15.22
CA LYS A 147 -4.67 -13.85 -16.15
C LYS A 147 -4.70 -13.35 -17.61
N GLN A 148 -3.62 -12.68 -18.03
CA GLN A 148 -3.41 -12.13 -19.37
C GLN A 148 -2.28 -12.87 -20.10
N ASP A 149 -2.42 -14.19 -20.23
CA ASP A 149 -1.37 -15.12 -20.70
C ASP A 149 -1.09 -15.08 -22.23
N GLN A 150 -1.76 -14.20 -22.98
CA GLN A 150 -1.56 -14.04 -24.44
C GLN A 150 -0.35 -13.17 -24.77
#